data_AF-W6JU66-F1
#
_entry.id   AF-W6JU66-F1
#
_cell.length_a   1.000
_cell.length_b   1.000
_cell.length_c   1.000
_cell.angle_alpha   90.00
_cell.angle_beta   90.00
_cell.angle_gamma   90.00
#
_symmetry.space_group_name_H-M   'P 1'
#
loop_
_entity.id
_entity.type
_entity.pdbx_description
1 polymer ?
#
loop_
_entity_poly.entity_id
_entity_poly.type
_entity_poly.pdbx_seq_one_letter_code
_entity_poly.pdbx_strand_id
1 'polypeptide(L)'
;MRRSSTMLVAGAVTALACGVVAAPAGAESAPPSRPGTQVPVYAGPLDGTTSLIADDTSGKAARTARITVTYHGFNATSKAAFQRAVDMWSTKISSPVPITVDATWAPLGSNILGSAGSNYIWKVGGVWQGDAIANKKAGRQLNSAPDIVARFSSSFTNWHFGTGPAPAGKYDFTSVVAHEIGHGLGFWGVGRVNGALGTVRYNGANGVYDRYTKLGSSTGSPLLWKMPDNSTKLGSALRSNNLYFDSPAVRNANGGKAARLYAPGTWRQGSSYSHLNESTYPKGNPNSLMTYAIGGGETIRTPGNITMAIFKTIGW
;
A
#
# COMPACT_ATOMS: atom_id res chain seq x y z
N MET A 1 -79.75 -36.07 -45.76
CA MET A 1 -79.34 -37.41 -45.29
C MET A 1 -78.20 -37.94 -46.15
N ARG A 2 -76.96 -37.90 -45.65
CA ARG A 2 -75.87 -38.86 -45.87
C ARG A 2 -74.60 -38.31 -45.19
N ARG A 3 -73.94 -39.20 -44.45
CA ARG A 3 -72.80 -38.99 -43.55
C ARG A 3 -71.52 -38.67 -44.32
N SER A 4 -70.59 -37.97 -43.68
CA SER A 4 -69.15 -38.31 -43.72
C SER A 4 -68.42 -37.67 -42.54
N SER A 5 -67.77 -38.53 -41.76
CA SER A 5 -66.91 -38.21 -40.62
C SER A 5 -65.53 -37.78 -41.11
N THR A 6 -64.93 -36.75 -40.50
CA THR A 6 -63.51 -36.42 -40.72
C THR A 6 -62.81 -36.30 -39.37
N MET A 7 -61.84 -37.20 -39.17
CA MET A 7 -60.91 -37.24 -38.05
C MET A 7 -60.08 -35.96 -37.96
N LEU A 8 -59.97 -35.38 -36.76
CA LEU A 8 -58.92 -34.39 -36.45
C LEU A 8 -57.63 -35.15 -36.14
N VAL A 9 -56.59 -34.91 -36.95
CA VAL A 9 -55.21 -35.32 -36.66
C VAL A 9 -54.54 -34.19 -35.87
N ALA A 10 -54.07 -34.50 -34.66
CA ALA A 10 -53.25 -33.61 -33.85
C ALA A 10 -51.81 -33.61 -34.37
N GLY A 11 -51.36 -32.49 -34.94
CA GLY A 11 -49.96 -32.24 -35.27
C GLY A 11 -49.26 -31.54 -34.11
N ALA A 12 -48.37 -32.26 -33.41
CA ALA A 12 -47.46 -31.67 -32.42
C ALA A 12 -46.39 -30.83 -33.15
N VAL A 13 -46.33 -29.54 -32.85
CA VAL A 13 -45.25 -28.65 -33.31
C VAL A 13 -44.11 -28.74 -32.30
N THR A 14 -43.04 -29.46 -32.66
CA THR A 14 -41.80 -29.50 -31.89
C THR A 14 -41.02 -28.21 -32.16
N ALA A 15 -41.07 -27.26 -31.23
CA ALA A 15 -40.24 -26.06 -31.28
C ALA A 15 -38.77 -26.45 -31.02
N LEU A 16 -37.93 -26.31 -32.04
CA LEU A 16 -36.49 -26.50 -31.95
C LEU A 16 -35.90 -25.29 -31.20
N ALA A 17 -35.76 -25.41 -29.87
CA ALA A 17 -35.04 -24.43 -29.08
C ALA A 17 -33.54 -24.57 -29.36
N CYS A 18 -33.00 -23.72 -30.23
CA CYS A 18 -31.55 -23.50 -30.33
C CYS A 18 -31.05 -22.90 -29.02
N GLY A 19 -30.68 -23.77 -28.07
CA GLY A 19 -29.94 -23.38 -26.88
C GLY A 19 -28.61 -22.79 -27.30
N VAL A 20 -28.49 -21.46 -27.26
CA VAL A 20 -27.19 -20.80 -27.28
C VAL A 20 -26.53 -21.13 -25.95
N VAL A 21 -25.75 -22.20 -25.92
CA VAL A 21 -24.85 -22.48 -24.80
C VAL A 21 -23.83 -21.34 -24.81
N ALA A 22 -24.00 -20.38 -23.91
CA ALA A 22 -22.98 -19.37 -23.67
C ALA A 22 -21.69 -20.12 -23.32
N ALA A 23 -20.67 -19.97 -24.16
CA ALA A 23 -19.34 -20.47 -23.84
C ALA A 23 -18.95 -19.91 -22.45
N PRO A 24 -18.33 -20.73 -21.57
CA PRO A 24 -17.83 -20.21 -20.30
C PRO A 24 -16.90 -19.05 -20.64
N ALA A 25 -17.14 -17.88 -20.04
CA ALA A 25 -16.24 -16.74 -20.17
C ALA A 25 -14.83 -17.24 -19.85
N GLY A 26 -13.96 -17.28 -20.86
CA GLY A 26 -12.58 -17.75 -20.69
C GLY A 26 -11.95 -16.97 -19.55
N ALA A 27 -11.32 -17.66 -18.61
CA ALA A 27 -10.64 -17.02 -17.50
C ALA A 27 -9.63 -16.02 -18.07
N GLU A 28 -9.87 -14.72 -17.87
CA GLU A 28 -8.97 -13.68 -18.32
C GLU A 28 -7.60 -13.95 -17.72
N SER A 29 -6.59 -14.15 -18.58
CA SER A 29 -5.22 -14.40 -18.15
C SER A 29 -4.76 -13.26 -17.24
N ALA A 30 -4.10 -13.59 -16.13
CA ALA A 30 -3.64 -12.58 -15.19
C ALA A 30 -2.74 -11.54 -15.91
N PRO A 31 -2.82 -10.25 -15.55
CA PRO A 31 -1.98 -9.23 -16.15
C PRO A 31 -0.47 -9.51 -15.96
N PRO A 32 0.42 -8.90 -16.75
CA PRO A 32 1.86 -9.01 -16.52
C PRO A 32 2.22 -8.59 -15.08
N SER A 33 3.05 -9.39 -14.42
CA SER A 33 3.47 -9.16 -13.03
C SER A 33 4.99 -9.19 -12.86
N ARG A 34 5.44 -8.71 -11.72
CA ARG A 34 6.82 -8.87 -11.24
C ARG A 34 6.86 -8.78 -9.71
N PRO A 35 7.95 -9.25 -9.06
CA PRO A 35 8.14 -9.03 -7.64
C PRO A 35 8.08 -7.54 -7.29
N GLY A 36 7.42 -7.22 -6.18
CA GLY A 36 7.43 -5.88 -5.59
C GLY A 36 8.76 -5.56 -4.92
N THR A 37 8.84 -4.37 -4.32
CA THR A 37 10.03 -3.89 -3.62
C THR A 37 9.71 -3.73 -2.15
N GLN A 38 10.64 -4.15 -1.30
CA GLN A 38 10.56 -3.94 0.14
C GLN A 38 10.98 -2.52 0.48
N VAL A 39 10.18 -1.83 1.29
CA VAL A 39 10.47 -0.50 1.81
C VAL A 39 10.84 -0.66 3.29
N PRO A 40 12.00 -0.19 3.74
CA PRO A 40 12.37 -0.28 5.15
C PRO A 40 11.99 0.99 5.93
N VAL A 41 11.45 0.80 7.14
CA VAL A 41 11.40 1.86 8.16
C VAL A 41 12.61 1.79 9.09
N TYR A 42 13.18 2.95 9.36
CA TYR A 42 14.41 3.06 10.15
C TYR A 42 14.14 3.41 11.61
N ALA A 43 15.06 2.98 12.47
CA ALA A 43 15.13 3.40 13.85
C ALA A 43 15.50 4.89 13.93
N GLY A 44 14.57 5.71 14.43
CA GLY A 44 14.81 7.11 14.77
C GLY A 44 15.49 7.27 16.14
N PRO A 45 15.81 8.51 16.54
CA PRO A 45 16.44 8.80 17.83
C PRO A 45 15.66 8.24 19.03
N LEU A 46 16.36 7.81 20.08
CA LEU A 46 15.79 7.23 21.31
C LEU A 46 15.52 8.25 22.43
N ASP A 47 16.09 9.44 22.31
CA ASP A 47 16.12 10.52 23.31
C ASP A 47 14.84 11.38 23.35
N GLY A 48 13.79 10.96 22.64
CA GLY A 48 12.55 11.71 22.52
C GLY A 48 11.56 11.52 23.68
N THR A 49 10.76 12.56 23.94
CA THR A 49 9.59 12.51 24.84
C THR A 49 8.51 11.56 24.31
N THR A 50 7.75 10.91 25.17
CA THR A 50 6.64 10.07 24.72
C THR A 50 5.61 10.88 23.94
N SER A 51 5.17 10.38 22.78
CA SER A 51 4.05 10.93 22.00
C SER A 51 3.02 9.85 21.72
N LEU A 52 1.75 10.24 21.72
CA LEU A 52 0.63 9.38 21.31
C LEU A 52 -0.24 10.14 20.32
N ILE A 53 -0.37 9.57 19.12
CA ILE A 53 -1.40 9.93 18.17
C ILE A 53 -2.44 8.81 18.18
N ALA A 54 -3.56 9.09 18.81
CA ALA A 54 -4.71 8.20 18.84
C ALA A 54 -5.42 8.20 17.48
N ASP A 55 -6.16 7.12 17.20
CA ASP A 55 -7.15 7.10 16.13
C ASP A 55 -8.49 7.56 16.71
N ASP A 56 -8.89 8.77 16.34
CA ASP A 56 -10.14 9.42 16.73
C ASP A 56 -11.40 8.65 16.28
N THR A 57 -11.24 7.69 15.34
CA THR A 57 -12.34 6.84 14.84
C THR A 57 -12.27 5.38 15.31
N SER A 58 -11.25 5.00 16.09
CA SER A 58 -11.09 3.63 16.57
C SER A 58 -12.23 3.22 17.53
N GLY A 59 -12.95 2.15 17.20
CA GLY A 59 -14.07 1.61 17.98
C GLY A 59 -15.47 1.89 17.44
N LYS A 60 -15.63 2.71 16.39
CA LYS A 60 -16.94 3.02 15.77
C LYS A 60 -17.09 2.54 14.33
N ALA A 61 -15.99 2.28 13.63
CA ALA A 61 -16.00 1.90 12.22
C ALA A 61 -16.14 0.38 12.02
N ALA A 62 -17.05 -0.04 11.14
CA ALA A 62 -17.14 -1.41 10.70
C ALA A 62 -15.90 -1.81 9.90
N ARG A 63 -15.46 -3.06 10.02
CA ARG A 63 -14.37 -3.60 9.19
C ARG A 63 -14.85 -3.70 7.74
N THR A 64 -14.13 -3.07 6.82
CA THR A 64 -14.46 -3.04 5.38
C THR A 64 -13.48 -3.82 4.52
N ALA A 65 -12.41 -4.36 5.11
CA ALA A 65 -11.49 -5.31 4.49
C ALA A 65 -11.13 -6.44 5.46
N ARG A 66 -11.00 -7.65 4.92
CA ARG A 66 -10.46 -8.81 5.66
C ARG A 66 -8.96 -8.91 5.41
N ILE A 67 -8.16 -8.83 6.46
CA ILE A 67 -6.70 -9.01 6.41
C ILE A 67 -6.34 -10.23 7.24
N THR A 68 -5.61 -11.18 6.66
CA THR A 68 -5.13 -12.40 7.34
C THR A 68 -3.62 -12.49 7.31
N VAL A 69 -3.03 -12.93 8.42
CA VAL A 69 -1.58 -12.94 8.61
C VAL A 69 -1.09 -14.35 8.89
N THR A 70 -0.07 -14.76 8.15
CA THR A 70 0.78 -15.92 8.45
C THR A 70 2.00 -15.42 9.22
N TYR A 71 2.25 -15.99 10.40
CA TYR A 71 3.31 -15.52 11.31
C TYR A 71 4.46 -16.52 11.42
N HIS A 72 5.69 -16.05 11.22
CA HIS A 72 6.92 -16.83 11.42
C HIS A 72 7.78 -16.20 12.51
N GLY A 73 8.09 -16.96 13.57
CA GLY A 73 8.99 -16.52 14.65
C GLY A 73 8.41 -15.53 15.68
N PHE A 74 7.12 -15.19 15.60
CA PHE A 74 6.46 -14.28 16.56
C PHE A 74 5.95 -15.02 17.81
N ASN A 75 6.09 -14.39 18.97
CA ASN A 75 5.45 -14.82 20.22
C ASN A 75 4.04 -14.22 20.38
N ALA A 76 3.34 -14.55 21.46
CA ALA A 76 1.96 -14.10 21.69
C ALA A 76 1.84 -12.56 21.81
N THR A 77 2.79 -11.90 22.48
CA THR A 77 2.71 -10.44 22.71
C THR A 77 2.99 -9.65 21.45
N SER A 78 3.95 -10.08 20.63
CA SER A 78 4.21 -9.44 19.33
C SER A 78 3.09 -9.72 18.31
N LYS A 79 2.46 -10.91 18.32
CA LYS A 79 1.24 -11.17 17.53
C LYS A 79 0.08 -10.27 17.93
N ALA A 80 -0.17 -10.10 19.23
CA ALA A 80 -1.23 -9.21 19.70
C ALA A 80 -0.99 -7.74 19.27
N ALA A 81 0.27 -7.29 19.30
CA ALA A 81 0.66 -5.97 18.84
C ALA A 81 0.54 -5.78 17.32
N PHE A 82 0.84 -6.82 16.55
CA PHE A 82 0.60 -6.86 15.11
C PHE A 82 -0.90 -6.79 14.80
N GLN A 83 -1.71 -7.58 15.50
CA GLN A 83 -3.15 -7.63 15.28
C GLN A 83 -3.82 -6.27 15.48
N ARG A 84 -3.34 -5.42 16.40
CA ARG A 84 -3.84 -4.05 16.54
C ARG A 84 -3.64 -3.20 15.29
N ALA A 85 -2.49 -3.34 14.62
CA ALA A 85 -2.25 -2.64 13.35
C ALA A 85 -3.13 -3.20 12.21
N VAL A 86 -3.36 -4.51 12.20
CA VAL A 86 -4.30 -5.16 11.27
C VAL A 86 -5.72 -4.66 11.49
N ASP A 87 -6.18 -4.61 12.74
CA ASP A 87 -7.50 -4.13 13.11
C ASP A 87 -7.68 -2.67 12.69
N MET A 88 -6.69 -1.82 12.92
CA MET A 88 -6.67 -0.44 12.43
C MET A 88 -6.89 -0.43 10.91
N TRP A 89 -6.00 -1.05 10.12
CA TRP A 89 -6.10 -1.04 8.67
C TRP A 89 -7.41 -1.64 8.13
N SER A 90 -7.95 -2.67 8.77
CA SER A 90 -9.22 -3.31 8.36
C SER A 90 -10.44 -2.36 8.36
N THR A 91 -10.34 -1.23 9.07
CA THR A 91 -11.37 -0.17 9.10
C THR A 91 -11.05 1.03 8.20
N LYS A 92 -9.83 1.11 7.67
CA LYS A 92 -9.35 2.26 6.87
C LYS A 92 -9.42 2.02 5.36
N ILE A 93 -9.44 0.76 4.94
CA ILE A 93 -9.51 0.39 3.52
C ILE A 93 -10.70 -0.54 3.26
N SER A 94 -11.15 -0.59 2.01
CA SER A 94 -12.20 -1.50 1.58
C SER A 94 -11.72 -2.40 0.43
N SER A 95 -12.00 -3.70 0.55
CA SER A 95 -11.74 -4.68 -0.50
C SER A 95 -12.73 -5.84 -0.43
N PRO A 96 -13.31 -6.26 -1.56
CA PRO A 96 -14.09 -7.50 -1.62
C PRO A 96 -13.20 -8.75 -1.59
N VAL A 97 -11.89 -8.61 -1.86
CA VAL A 97 -10.91 -9.69 -1.84
C VAL A 97 -10.12 -9.64 -0.53
N PRO A 98 -10.01 -10.75 0.23
CA PRO A 98 -9.18 -10.80 1.42
C PRO A 98 -7.71 -10.49 1.11
N ILE A 99 -7.07 -9.69 1.95
CA ILE A 99 -5.65 -9.34 1.85
C ILE A 99 -4.85 -10.29 2.74
N THR A 100 -3.79 -10.86 2.21
CA THR A 100 -2.95 -11.86 2.88
C THR A 100 -1.55 -11.29 3.15
N VAL A 101 -1.07 -11.47 4.38
CA VAL A 101 0.24 -10.97 4.83
C VAL A 101 1.08 -12.15 5.29
N ASP A 102 2.29 -12.27 4.76
CA ASP A 102 3.32 -13.18 5.25
C ASP A 102 4.33 -12.38 6.09
N ALA A 103 4.28 -12.57 7.41
CA ALA A 103 5.03 -11.79 8.37
C ALA A 103 6.13 -12.64 9.04
N THR A 104 7.37 -12.16 8.98
CA THR A 104 8.53 -12.86 9.54
C THR A 104 9.27 -12.02 10.58
N TRP A 105 9.49 -12.61 11.76
CA TRP A 105 10.36 -12.07 12.81
C TRP A 105 11.78 -12.58 12.59
N ALA A 106 12.69 -11.70 12.18
CA ALA A 106 14.03 -12.10 11.75
C ALA A 106 15.06 -11.00 12.00
N PRO A 107 16.37 -11.31 12.06
CA PRO A 107 17.39 -10.27 12.12
C PRO A 107 17.36 -9.46 10.82
N LEU A 108 17.33 -8.14 10.94
CA LEU A 108 17.40 -7.20 9.82
C LEU A 108 18.71 -6.38 9.88
N GLY A 109 18.97 -5.62 8.82
CA GLY A 109 20.13 -4.73 8.76
C GLY A 109 20.13 -3.69 9.88
N SER A 110 21.29 -3.10 10.13
CA SER A 110 21.46 -2.09 11.17
C SER A 110 20.44 -0.95 11.01
N ASN A 111 19.84 -0.54 12.12
CA ASN A 111 18.82 0.51 12.21
C ASN A 111 17.54 0.26 11.39
N ILE A 112 17.24 -0.97 10.96
CA ILE A 112 15.97 -1.30 10.29
C ILE A 112 15.02 -1.94 11.31
N LEU A 113 13.91 -1.26 11.61
CA LEU A 113 12.87 -1.75 12.53
C LEU A 113 11.97 -2.78 11.84
N GLY A 114 11.63 -2.52 10.58
CA GLY A 114 10.80 -3.36 9.75
C GLY A 114 11.06 -3.10 8.27
N SER A 115 10.55 -3.99 7.42
CA SER A 115 10.45 -3.76 6.00
C SER A 115 9.34 -4.59 5.37
N ALA A 116 8.56 -3.98 4.50
CA ALA A 116 7.46 -4.63 3.81
C ALA A 116 7.19 -4.03 2.44
N GLY A 117 6.37 -4.72 1.68
CA GLY A 117 5.90 -4.27 0.38
C GLY A 117 4.95 -5.29 -0.21
N SER A 118 4.29 -4.91 -1.31
CA SER A 118 3.50 -5.87 -2.09
C SER A 118 4.42 -7.00 -2.57
N ASN A 119 3.97 -8.25 -2.47
CA ASN A 119 4.76 -9.40 -2.91
C ASN A 119 4.94 -9.36 -4.44
N TYR A 120 3.85 -9.13 -5.16
CA TYR A 120 3.86 -8.79 -6.57
C TYR A 120 3.31 -7.40 -6.83
N ILE A 121 3.69 -6.87 -7.99
CA ILE A 121 3.02 -5.74 -8.63
C ILE A 121 2.51 -6.18 -10.00
N TRP A 122 1.34 -5.70 -10.37
CA TRP A 122 0.62 -6.09 -11.59
C TRP A 122 0.44 -4.88 -12.51
N LYS A 123 0.65 -5.08 -13.81
CA LYS A 123 0.47 -4.04 -14.82
C LYS A 123 -0.99 -4.00 -15.27
N VAL A 124 -1.80 -3.23 -14.55
CA VAL A 124 -3.24 -3.07 -14.81
C VAL A 124 -3.48 -1.71 -15.48
N GLY A 125 -4.08 -1.69 -16.68
CA GLY A 125 -4.31 -0.46 -17.44
C GLY A 125 -3.02 0.27 -17.83
N GLY A 126 -1.92 -0.47 -18.04
CA GLY A 126 -0.62 0.10 -18.41
C GLY A 126 0.19 0.70 -17.26
N VAL A 127 -0.27 0.58 -16.01
CA VAL A 127 0.37 1.13 -14.80
C VAL A 127 0.60 0.02 -13.78
N TRP A 128 1.73 0.05 -13.07
CA TRP A 128 2.00 -0.90 -11.99
C TRP A 128 1.19 -0.58 -10.73
N GLN A 129 0.58 -1.61 -10.16
CA GLN A 129 -0.20 -1.52 -8.92
C GLN A 129 0.22 -2.63 -7.98
N GLY A 130 0.19 -2.37 -6.67
CA GLY A 130 0.45 -3.38 -5.64
C GLY A 130 -0.58 -4.51 -5.69
N ASP A 131 -0.17 -5.70 -5.30
CA ASP A 131 -0.96 -6.94 -5.32
C ASP A 131 -2.39 -6.73 -4.82
N ALA A 132 -2.54 -6.25 -3.57
CA ALA A 132 -3.84 -6.07 -2.94
C ALA A 132 -4.77 -5.10 -3.70
N ILE A 133 -4.24 -4.02 -4.30
CA ILE A 133 -5.04 -3.09 -5.13
C ILE A 133 -5.44 -3.77 -6.45
N ALA A 134 -4.52 -4.52 -7.07
CA ALA A 134 -4.80 -5.24 -8.30
C ALA A 134 -5.86 -6.33 -8.08
N ASN A 135 -5.77 -7.09 -6.99
CA ASN A 135 -6.74 -8.09 -6.58
C ASN A 135 -8.11 -7.48 -6.30
N LYS A 136 -8.16 -6.36 -5.56
CA LYS A 136 -9.38 -5.57 -5.34
C LYS A 136 -10.06 -5.20 -6.68
N LYS A 137 -9.29 -4.70 -7.65
CA LYS A 137 -9.83 -4.30 -8.97
C LYS A 137 -10.28 -5.49 -9.82
N ALA A 138 -9.59 -6.62 -9.71
CA ALA A 138 -9.96 -7.86 -10.41
C ALA A 138 -11.14 -8.60 -9.75
N GLY A 139 -11.51 -8.25 -8.52
CA GLY A 139 -12.53 -8.94 -7.73
C GLY A 139 -12.14 -10.36 -7.31
N ARG A 140 -10.87 -10.76 -7.50
CA ARG A 140 -10.33 -12.08 -7.17
C ARG A 140 -8.84 -11.99 -6.86
N GLN A 141 -8.30 -13.03 -6.23
CA GLN A 141 -6.85 -13.23 -6.10
C GLN A 141 -6.23 -13.50 -7.49
N LEU A 142 -5.21 -12.73 -7.87
CA LEU A 142 -4.46 -12.91 -9.13
C LEU A 142 -3.33 -13.95 -9.00
N ASN A 143 -2.90 -14.23 -7.77
CA ASN A 143 -1.90 -15.24 -7.42
C ASN A 143 -2.26 -15.86 -6.05
N SER A 144 -1.89 -17.12 -5.81
CA SER A 144 -2.06 -17.79 -4.52
C SER A 144 -0.99 -17.40 -3.48
N ALA A 145 0.09 -16.76 -3.91
CA ALA A 145 1.11 -16.21 -3.02
C ALA A 145 0.52 -15.06 -2.16
N PRO A 146 1.12 -14.77 -0.98
CA PRO A 146 0.62 -13.69 -0.13
C PRO A 146 0.68 -12.33 -0.84
N ASP A 147 -0.28 -11.44 -0.57
CA ASP A 147 -0.34 -10.09 -1.15
C ASP A 147 0.81 -9.20 -0.66
N ILE A 148 1.16 -9.35 0.62
CA ILE A 148 2.15 -8.53 1.34
C ILE A 148 3.18 -9.45 1.98
N VAL A 149 4.45 -9.14 1.80
CA VAL A 149 5.55 -9.77 2.57
C VAL A 149 6.12 -8.70 3.49
N ALA A 150 6.16 -9.01 4.78
CA ALA A 150 6.64 -8.11 5.83
C ALA A 150 7.66 -8.79 6.74
N ARG A 151 8.71 -8.08 7.11
CA ARG A 151 9.77 -8.54 8.01
C ARG A 151 9.95 -7.54 9.13
N PHE A 152 10.18 -8.04 10.33
CA PHE A 152 10.35 -7.22 11.53
C PHE A 152 11.57 -7.67 12.32
N SER A 153 12.33 -6.70 12.81
CA SER A 153 13.66 -6.96 13.34
C SER A 153 13.61 -7.66 14.71
N SER A 154 14.16 -8.87 14.76
CA SER A 154 14.40 -9.60 15.99
C SER A 154 15.65 -9.11 16.74
N SER A 155 16.43 -8.20 16.14
CA SER A 155 17.69 -7.69 16.70
C SER A 155 17.51 -6.57 17.72
N PHE A 156 16.35 -5.91 17.75
CA PHE A 156 16.05 -4.86 18.72
C PHE A 156 15.52 -5.48 20.02
N THR A 157 16.09 -5.07 21.15
CA THR A 157 15.68 -5.52 22.49
C THR A 157 14.73 -4.53 23.19
N ASN A 158 14.54 -3.36 22.59
CA ASN A 158 13.79 -2.25 23.15
C ASN A 158 12.40 -2.07 22.50
N TRP A 159 11.76 -3.17 22.11
CA TRP A 159 10.38 -3.16 21.63
C TRP A 159 9.37 -2.86 22.75
N HIS A 160 8.33 -2.10 22.41
CA HIS A 160 7.11 -1.94 23.19
C HIS A 160 5.94 -2.61 22.47
N PHE A 161 5.30 -3.58 23.14
CA PHE A 161 4.16 -4.33 22.62
C PHE A 161 2.83 -3.95 23.29
N GLY A 162 2.82 -2.95 24.16
CA GLY A 162 1.64 -2.54 24.92
C GLY A 162 0.60 -1.77 24.11
N THR A 163 -0.61 -1.67 24.67
CA THR A 163 -1.71 -0.90 24.07
C THR A 163 -1.56 0.60 24.27
N GLY A 164 -1.00 1.02 25.41
CA GLY A 164 -0.74 2.43 25.73
C GLY A 164 0.51 3.01 25.07
N PRO A 165 0.82 4.29 25.33
CA PRO A 165 1.99 4.97 24.79
C PRO A 165 3.29 4.22 25.09
N ALA A 166 4.17 4.15 24.10
CA ALA A 166 5.52 3.64 24.27
C ALA A 166 6.33 4.54 25.22
N PRO A 167 7.00 3.96 26.23
CA PRO A 167 7.94 4.70 27.06
C PRO A 167 9.11 5.26 26.24
N ALA A 168 9.76 6.30 26.76
CA ALA A 168 11.02 6.79 26.22
C ALA A 168 12.05 5.65 26.08
N GLY A 169 12.86 5.69 25.02
CA GLY A 169 13.83 4.63 24.72
C GLY A 169 13.27 3.31 24.15
N LYS A 170 11.95 3.19 23.96
CA LYS A 170 11.30 2.01 23.35
C LYS A 170 10.68 2.33 21.99
N TYR A 171 10.74 1.40 21.04
CA TYR A 171 10.03 1.52 19.77
C TYR A 171 8.65 0.85 19.86
N ASP A 172 7.58 1.55 19.48
CA ASP A 172 6.22 0.98 19.47
C ASP A 172 6.05 -0.01 18.31
N PHE A 173 5.93 -1.29 18.63
CA PHE A 173 5.84 -2.33 17.60
C PHE A 173 4.55 -2.22 16.78
N THR A 174 3.44 -1.79 17.38
CA THR A 174 2.18 -1.58 16.64
C THR A 174 2.33 -0.49 15.58
N SER A 175 3.00 0.62 15.89
CA SER A 175 3.29 1.69 14.93
C SER A 175 4.17 1.21 13.78
N VAL A 176 5.21 0.43 14.07
CA VAL A 176 6.08 -0.17 13.05
C VAL A 176 5.31 -1.14 12.15
N VAL A 177 4.46 -2.01 12.71
CA VAL A 177 3.62 -2.90 11.87
C VAL A 177 2.63 -2.10 11.03
N ALA A 178 2.00 -1.09 11.61
CA ALA A 178 1.05 -0.23 10.89
C ALA A 178 1.71 0.48 9.71
N HIS A 179 2.92 0.99 9.92
CA HIS A 179 3.76 1.60 8.89
C HIS A 179 4.04 0.61 7.74
N GLU A 180 4.55 -0.58 8.08
CA GLU A 180 4.95 -1.57 7.09
C GLU A 180 3.76 -2.15 6.31
N ILE A 181 2.60 -2.35 6.95
CA ILE A 181 1.37 -2.67 6.21
C ILE A 181 1.02 -1.55 5.23
N GLY A 182 1.24 -0.28 5.57
CA GLY A 182 1.07 0.85 4.66
C GLY A 182 1.88 0.71 3.36
N HIS A 183 3.14 0.26 3.45
CA HIS A 183 3.93 -0.06 2.27
C HIS A 183 3.37 -1.26 1.51
N GLY A 184 2.99 -2.34 2.21
CA GLY A 184 2.33 -3.49 1.59
C GLY A 184 1.10 -3.11 0.75
N LEU A 185 0.32 -2.14 1.24
CA LEU A 185 -0.90 -1.64 0.62
C LEU A 185 -0.67 -0.66 -0.54
N GLY A 186 0.56 -0.19 -0.80
CA GLY A 186 0.84 0.64 -1.97
C GLY A 186 1.52 1.98 -1.70
N PHE A 187 1.95 2.28 -0.47
CA PHE A 187 2.76 3.49 -0.21
C PHE A 187 4.20 3.28 -0.68
N TRP A 188 4.46 3.35 -1.98
CA TRP A 188 5.80 3.22 -2.54
C TRP A 188 5.82 3.72 -3.98
N GLY A 189 6.98 4.07 -4.51
CA GLY A 189 7.15 4.24 -5.95
C GLY A 189 8.25 3.35 -6.54
N VAL A 190 8.32 3.31 -7.88
CA VAL A 190 9.23 2.41 -8.63
C VAL A 190 10.64 2.96 -8.89
N GLY A 191 10.86 4.23 -8.58
CA GLY A 191 12.06 5.00 -8.83
C GLY A 191 13.38 4.34 -8.44
N ARG A 192 14.41 4.63 -9.23
CA ARG A 192 15.80 4.18 -9.02
C ARG A 192 16.76 5.28 -9.40
N VAL A 193 17.91 5.30 -8.74
CA VAL A 193 19.07 6.12 -9.11
C VAL A 193 20.28 5.21 -9.24
N ASN A 194 20.93 5.25 -10.41
CA ASN A 194 22.19 4.56 -10.68
C ASN A 194 23.25 5.61 -11.08
N GLY A 195 24.25 5.82 -10.22
CA GLY A 195 25.14 6.97 -10.35
C GLY A 195 24.36 8.28 -10.33
N ALA A 196 24.44 9.06 -11.41
CA ALA A 196 23.67 10.30 -11.57
C ALA A 196 22.31 10.10 -12.27
N LEU A 197 22.05 8.92 -12.83
CA LEU A 197 20.90 8.68 -13.71
C LEU A 197 19.70 8.17 -12.91
N GLY A 198 18.54 8.80 -13.12
CA GLY A 198 17.28 8.40 -12.50
C GLY A 198 16.33 7.73 -13.48
N THR A 199 15.52 6.79 -12.98
CA THR A 199 14.37 6.18 -13.70
C THR A 199 13.17 6.12 -12.77
N VAL A 200 11.94 6.18 -13.33
CA VAL A 200 10.68 5.98 -12.58
C VAL A 200 9.75 5.03 -13.33
N ARG A 201 10.34 3.99 -13.92
CA ARG A 201 9.62 2.92 -14.61
C ARG A 201 10.23 1.55 -14.37
N TYR A 202 9.36 0.55 -14.41
CA TYR A 202 9.69 -0.84 -14.62
C TYR A 202 9.13 -1.29 -15.97
N ASN A 203 9.97 -1.87 -16.82
CA ASN A 203 9.59 -2.42 -18.12
C ASN A 203 8.69 -1.44 -18.92
N GLY A 204 9.11 -0.17 -18.98
CA GLY A 204 8.43 0.90 -19.71
C GLY A 204 7.19 1.51 -19.02
N ALA A 205 6.75 1.01 -17.86
CA ALA A 205 5.60 1.53 -17.12
C ALA A 205 5.96 2.03 -15.73
N ASN A 206 5.31 3.10 -15.28
CA ASN A 206 5.44 3.63 -13.92
C ASN A 206 4.40 3.02 -12.97
N GLY A 207 4.56 3.23 -11.67
CA GLY A 207 3.57 2.87 -10.66
C GLY A 207 2.44 3.90 -10.58
N VAL A 208 1.31 3.48 -10.01
CA VAL A 208 0.16 4.36 -9.78
C VAL A 208 0.52 5.51 -8.83
N TYR A 209 1.35 5.25 -7.82
CA TYR A 209 1.89 6.26 -6.92
C TYR A 209 2.72 7.31 -7.67
N ASP A 210 3.59 6.86 -8.58
CA ASP A 210 4.47 7.72 -9.38
C ASP A 210 3.69 8.68 -10.31
N ARG A 211 2.42 8.38 -10.63
CA ARG A 211 1.58 9.26 -11.46
C ARG A 211 1.28 10.61 -10.81
N TYR A 212 1.45 10.69 -9.49
CA TYR A 212 1.10 11.85 -8.67
C TYR A 212 2.32 12.46 -7.95
N THR A 213 3.52 11.95 -8.20
CA THR A 213 4.77 12.51 -7.64
C THR A 213 5.34 13.59 -8.55
N LYS A 214 5.68 14.75 -7.97
CA LYS A 214 6.15 15.95 -8.68
C LYS A 214 7.35 16.60 -8.00
N LEU A 215 8.12 17.35 -8.79
CA LEU A 215 9.26 18.15 -8.33
C LEU A 215 8.81 19.59 -8.01
N GLY A 216 8.70 19.92 -6.73
CA GLY A 216 8.22 21.20 -6.20
C GLY A 216 6.76 21.15 -5.72
N SER A 217 6.36 22.15 -4.95
CA SER A 217 5.05 22.19 -4.26
C SER A 217 3.91 22.73 -5.14
N SER A 218 4.22 23.54 -6.15
CA SER A 218 3.24 24.23 -7.01
C SER A 218 2.43 23.26 -7.88
N THR A 219 1.16 23.57 -8.18
CA THR A 219 0.28 22.71 -9.02
C THR A 219 0.87 22.44 -10.41
N GLY A 220 1.61 23.39 -10.98
CA GLY A 220 2.29 23.26 -12.28
C GLY A 220 3.65 22.55 -12.23
N SER A 221 4.09 22.07 -11.07
CA SER A 221 5.38 21.37 -10.93
C SER A 221 5.43 20.12 -11.82
N PRO A 222 6.59 19.85 -12.46
CA PRO A 222 6.70 18.72 -13.37
C PRO A 222 6.56 17.39 -12.63
N LEU A 223 5.73 16.51 -13.19
CA LEU A 223 5.56 15.14 -12.73
C LEU A 223 6.81 14.32 -13.05
N LEU A 224 7.27 13.52 -12.08
CA LEU A 224 8.51 12.74 -12.24
C LEU A 224 8.41 11.76 -13.39
N TRP A 225 7.26 11.09 -13.53
CA TRP A 225 7.04 10.15 -14.63
C TRP A 225 7.02 10.78 -16.02
N LYS A 226 6.88 12.11 -16.13
CA LYS A 226 7.00 12.82 -17.41
C LYS A 226 8.43 13.25 -17.72
N MET A 227 9.37 13.09 -16.80
CA MET A 227 10.78 13.33 -17.05
C MET A 227 11.38 12.15 -17.84
N PRO A 228 12.43 12.38 -18.65
CA PRO A 228 13.13 11.30 -19.33
C PRO A 228 13.73 10.31 -18.33
N ASP A 229 13.45 9.03 -18.51
CA ASP A 229 14.13 7.95 -17.79
C ASP A 229 15.61 7.88 -18.20
N ASN A 230 16.43 7.29 -17.33
CA ASN A 230 17.87 7.17 -17.50
C ASN A 230 18.56 8.53 -17.70
N SER A 231 18.09 9.56 -17.00
CA SER A 231 18.58 10.93 -17.15
C SER A 231 19.12 11.51 -15.85
N THR A 232 20.11 12.39 -15.97
CA THR A 232 20.64 13.18 -14.85
C THR A 232 19.59 14.12 -14.28
N LYS A 233 18.69 14.65 -15.12
CA LYS A 233 17.56 15.49 -14.68
C LYS A 233 16.66 14.76 -13.68
N LEU A 234 16.23 13.54 -14.03
CA LEU A 234 15.40 12.74 -13.13
C LEU A 234 16.20 12.27 -11.91
N GLY A 235 17.47 11.89 -12.08
CA GLY A 235 18.34 11.50 -10.97
C GLY A 235 18.56 12.62 -9.95
N SER A 236 18.69 13.87 -10.40
CA SER A 236 18.76 15.05 -9.53
C SER A 236 17.42 15.39 -8.88
N ALA A 237 16.31 15.25 -9.61
CA ALA A 237 14.97 15.44 -9.04
C ALA A 237 14.70 14.48 -7.88
N LEU A 238 15.07 13.20 -8.03
CA LEU A 238 14.92 12.16 -7.01
C LEU A 238 15.75 12.40 -5.73
N ARG A 239 16.75 13.29 -5.79
CA ARG A 239 17.67 13.63 -4.69
C ARG A 239 17.56 15.10 -4.25
N SER A 240 16.42 15.75 -4.53
CA SER A 240 16.28 17.21 -4.42
C SER A 240 15.79 17.74 -3.08
N ASN A 241 15.33 16.85 -2.18
CA ASN A 241 14.56 17.19 -0.98
C ASN A 241 13.30 18.05 -1.23
N ASN A 242 12.83 18.01 -2.48
CA ASN A 242 11.78 18.89 -3.00
C ASN A 242 10.72 18.10 -3.78
N LEU A 243 10.41 16.87 -3.35
CA LEU A 243 9.38 16.04 -3.96
C LEU A 243 8.08 16.10 -3.17
N TYR A 244 6.97 16.06 -3.90
CA TYR A 244 5.63 16.11 -3.34
C TYR A 244 4.72 15.08 -4.02
N PHE A 245 3.78 14.53 -3.26
CA PHE A 245 2.62 13.82 -3.79
C PHE A 245 1.45 14.78 -3.89
N ASP A 246 0.85 14.92 -5.08
CA ASP A 246 -0.25 15.86 -5.31
C ASP A 246 -1.44 15.20 -6.00
N SER A 247 -2.60 15.32 -5.35
CA SER A 247 -3.90 14.96 -5.90
C SER A 247 -4.97 15.87 -5.30
N PRO A 248 -6.16 15.97 -5.92
CA PRO A 248 -7.28 16.68 -5.29
C PRO A 248 -7.58 16.18 -3.86
N ALA A 249 -7.54 14.86 -3.64
CA ALA A 249 -7.78 14.29 -2.31
C ALA A 249 -6.72 14.73 -1.30
N VAL A 250 -5.43 14.71 -1.69
CA VAL A 250 -4.33 15.12 -0.80
C VAL A 250 -4.39 16.61 -0.48
N ARG A 251 -4.66 17.46 -1.48
CA ARG A 251 -4.84 18.90 -1.23
C ARG A 251 -6.01 19.17 -0.27
N ASN A 252 -7.12 18.46 -0.43
CA ASN A 252 -8.25 18.59 0.51
C ASN A 252 -7.88 18.16 1.94
N ALA A 253 -7.10 17.09 2.08
CA ALA A 253 -6.66 16.59 3.39
C ALA A 253 -5.53 17.41 4.03
N ASN A 254 -4.86 18.28 3.27
CA ASN A 254 -3.65 18.99 3.68
C ASN A 254 -3.75 20.52 3.46
N GLY A 255 -4.93 21.09 3.68
CA GLY A 255 -5.14 22.55 3.66
C GLY A 255 -4.79 23.21 2.33
N GLY A 256 -5.14 22.57 1.22
CA GLY A 256 -4.86 23.03 -0.15
C GLY A 256 -3.46 22.69 -0.68
N LYS A 257 -2.61 22.01 0.10
CA LYS A 257 -1.20 21.75 -0.23
C LYS A 257 -0.95 20.31 -0.66
N ALA A 258 0.03 20.11 -1.55
CA ALA A 258 0.58 18.78 -1.83
C ALA A 258 1.31 18.22 -0.59
N ALA A 259 1.40 16.90 -0.46
CA ALA A 259 2.09 16.24 0.65
C ALA A 259 3.60 16.17 0.38
N ARG A 260 4.43 16.64 1.31
CA ARG A 260 5.89 16.63 1.11
C ARG A 260 6.47 15.25 1.37
N LEU A 261 7.30 14.77 0.46
CA LEU A 261 7.92 13.45 0.52
C LEU A 261 9.37 13.52 1.02
N TYR A 262 9.83 12.46 1.65
CA TYR A 262 11.22 12.28 2.05
C TYR A 262 12.08 12.00 0.83
N ALA A 263 12.81 12.99 0.31
CA ALA A 263 13.64 12.87 -0.88
C ALA A 263 15.09 13.33 -0.60
N PRO A 264 15.82 12.69 0.31
CA PRO A 264 17.14 13.14 0.75
C PRO A 264 18.14 13.28 -0.42
N GLY A 265 19.19 14.08 -0.23
CA GLY A 265 20.29 14.22 -1.20
C GLY A 265 21.01 12.92 -1.51
N THR A 266 21.09 12.02 -0.51
CA THR A 266 21.57 10.66 -0.66
C THR A 266 20.41 9.73 -1.00
N TRP A 267 20.43 9.15 -2.20
CA TRP A 267 19.42 8.18 -2.61
C TRP A 267 19.44 6.93 -1.73
N ARG A 268 18.26 6.49 -1.28
CA ARG A 268 18.08 5.26 -0.50
C ARG A 268 17.06 4.40 -1.23
N GLN A 269 17.53 3.39 -1.96
CA GLN A 269 16.65 2.52 -2.75
C GLN A 269 15.55 1.93 -1.87
N GLY A 270 14.30 2.04 -2.33
CA GLY A 270 13.12 1.58 -1.59
C GLY A 270 12.58 2.61 -0.57
N SER A 271 13.41 3.51 -0.02
CA SER A 271 12.99 4.46 1.02
C SER A 271 12.79 5.89 0.52
N SER A 272 13.69 6.41 -0.32
CA SER A 272 13.50 7.75 -0.92
C SER A 272 12.13 7.81 -1.61
N TYR A 273 11.42 8.92 -1.40
CA TYR A 273 10.06 9.31 -1.81
C TYR A 273 8.91 8.30 -1.60
N SER A 274 9.20 7.12 -1.07
CA SER A 274 8.26 6.17 -0.51
C SER A 274 7.90 6.48 0.96
N HIS A 275 8.24 7.67 1.46
CA HIS A 275 7.89 8.12 2.81
C HIS A 275 7.47 9.60 2.79
N LEU A 276 6.68 9.99 3.77
CA LEU A 276 6.43 11.40 4.11
C LEU A 276 7.69 12.04 4.70
N ASN A 277 7.82 13.35 4.51
CA ASN A 277 8.98 14.11 4.97
C ASN A 277 8.94 14.30 6.50
N GLU A 278 9.88 13.68 7.22
CA GLU A 278 9.99 13.76 8.69
C GLU A 278 10.06 15.21 9.22
N SER A 279 10.79 16.11 8.56
CA SER A 279 10.86 17.52 9.00
C SER A 279 9.53 18.27 8.86
N THR A 280 8.62 17.77 8.02
CA THR A 280 7.29 18.37 7.80
C THR A 280 6.22 17.70 8.66
N TYR A 281 6.36 16.39 8.90
CA TYR A 281 5.45 15.57 9.69
C TYR A 281 6.21 14.88 10.83
N PRO A 282 6.83 15.64 11.74
CA PRO A 282 7.70 15.07 12.75
C PRO A 282 6.93 14.22 13.74
N LYS A 283 7.66 13.49 14.58
CA LYS A 283 7.11 12.83 15.77
C LYS A 283 6.02 13.64 16.49
N GLY A 284 4.88 13.00 16.70
CA GLY A 284 3.69 13.62 17.32
C GLY A 284 2.80 14.39 16.33
N ASN A 285 3.12 14.38 15.04
CA ASN A 285 2.20 14.87 14.01
C ASN A 285 1.14 13.80 13.68
N PRO A 286 -0.13 14.18 13.44
CA PRO A 286 -1.17 13.23 13.03
C PRO A 286 -0.88 12.45 11.74
N ASN A 287 0.08 12.90 10.92
CA ASN A 287 0.49 12.24 9.68
C ASN A 287 1.92 11.67 9.75
N SER A 288 2.48 11.46 10.95
CA SER A 288 3.85 10.92 11.08
C SER A 288 3.96 9.42 10.78
N LEU A 289 2.84 8.68 10.66
CA LEU A 289 2.91 7.21 10.51
C LEU A 289 3.83 6.79 9.37
N MET A 290 3.73 7.43 8.19
CA MET A 290 4.46 7.03 6.98
C MET A 290 5.76 7.83 6.76
N THR A 291 6.37 8.41 7.80
CA THR A 291 7.71 9.00 7.67
C THR A 291 8.81 7.94 7.73
N TYR A 292 10.00 8.25 7.21
CA TYR A 292 11.03 7.23 6.97
C TYR A 292 11.62 6.57 8.22
N ALA A 293 11.38 7.13 9.40
CA ALA A 293 11.89 6.61 10.65
C ALA A 293 10.88 6.81 11.77
N ILE A 294 10.86 5.87 12.73
CA ILE A 294 10.03 5.97 13.94
C ILE A 294 10.96 6.13 15.14
N GLY A 295 10.73 7.18 15.94
CA GLY A 295 11.54 7.49 17.12
C GLY A 295 11.20 6.62 18.34
N GLY A 296 12.11 6.57 19.30
CA GLY A 296 11.83 6.00 20.62
C GLY A 296 10.73 6.80 21.34
N GLY A 297 9.80 6.13 22.00
CA GLY A 297 8.65 6.73 22.68
C GLY A 297 7.57 7.28 21.74
N GLU A 298 7.67 7.06 20.44
CA GLU A 298 6.66 7.47 19.47
C GLU A 298 5.57 6.40 19.32
N THR A 299 4.31 6.79 19.51
CA THR A 299 3.14 5.91 19.34
C THR A 299 2.15 6.51 18.37
N ILE A 300 1.89 5.82 17.26
CA ILE A 300 1.05 6.29 16.17
C ILE A 300 0.02 5.22 15.85
N ARG A 301 -1.25 5.50 16.14
CA ARG A 301 -2.34 4.53 16.02
C ARG A 301 -3.31 4.86 14.89
N THR A 302 -2.95 5.78 14.00
CA THR A 302 -3.71 6.16 12.80
C THR A 302 -2.77 6.40 11.61
N PRO A 303 -3.18 6.11 10.37
CA PRO A 303 -2.41 6.48 9.18
C PRO A 303 -2.31 7.99 8.95
N GLY A 304 -3.24 8.77 9.50
CA GLY A 304 -3.36 10.21 9.23
C GLY A 304 -4.08 10.51 7.91
N ASN A 305 -4.67 11.71 7.84
CA ASN A 305 -5.51 12.14 6.72
C ASN A 305 -4.75 12.17 5.39
N ILE A 306 -3.47 12.52 5.41
CA ILE A 306 -2.63 12.59 4.21
C ILE A 306 -2.40 11.19 3.62
N THR A 307 -2.03 10.22 4.46
CA THR A 307 -1.86 8.82 4.03
C THR A 307 -3.16 8.27 3.47
N MET A 308 -4.29 8.53 4.14
CA MET A 308 -5.60 8.10 3.66
C MET A 308 -5.97 8.74 2.32
N ALA A 309 -5.64 10.01 2.11
CA ALA A 309 -5.86 10.69 0.84
C ALA A 309 -4.96 10.17 -0.29
N ILE A 310 -3.71 9.80 0.01
CA ILE A 310 -2.82 9.09 -0.93
C ILE A 310 -3.44 7.74 -1.31
N PHE A 311 -3.94 6.98 -0.34
CA PHE A 311 -4.54 5.67 -0.54
C PHE A 311 -5.77 5.74 -1.45
N LYS A 312 -6.67 6.69 -1.18
CA LYS A 312 -7.80 7.01 -2.06
C LYS A 312 -7.35 7.35 -3.49
N THR A 313 -6.25 8.06 -3.63
CA THR A 313 -5.71 8.45 -4.94
C THR A 313 -5.19 7.25 -5.74
N ILE A 314 -4.54 6.28 -5.08
CA ILE A 314 -3.94 5.12 -5.75
C ILE A 314 -4.92 3.96 -5.98
N GLY A 315 -6.14 4.03 -5.41
CA GLY A 315 -7.24 3.12 -5.72
C GLY A 315 -7.85 2.37 -4.53
N TRP A 316 -7.54 2.77 -3.30
CA TRP A 316 -8.23 2.28 -2.11
C TRP A 316 -9.59 2.91 -1.89
#